data_AF-A0A517MQE8-F1
#
_entry.id   AF-A0A517MQE8-F1
#
_cell.length_a   1.000
_cell.length_b   1.000
_cell.length_c   1.000
_cell.angle_alpha   90.00
_cell.angle_beta   90.00
_cell.angle_gamma   90.00
#
_symmetry.space_group_name_H-M   'P 1'
#
loop_
_entity.id
_entity.type
_entity.pdbx_description
1 polymer ?
#
loop_
_entity_poly.entity_id
_entity_poly.type
_entity_poly.pdbx_seq_one_letter_code
_entity_poly.pdbx_strand_id
1 'polypeptide(L)'
;MKLLADDVLERSSVVVNCCMNRERNLLGTNGYDKELRLNPMDLLKELAATHGNARWLDLCCGTGKALIQAASLVESDDLAITIVGVDLVGQFLPSESKRLQLVQASLTHWSPDENFDLITCVHGLHYIGDKLDLVLRARSWLNPHGILVANLDASNFKIEGATSPRQIVEGLRQADFEFSSQHHLLKCYGRQKQRMPFQYVGADDQAGPNYTGQAVVDSYYRCSTTQAS
;
A
#
# COMPACT_ATOMS: atom_id res chain seq x y z
N MET A 1 6.82 26.15 6.04
CA MET A 1 5.89 25.03 6.29
C MET A 1 6.49 24.14 7.37
N LYS A 2 5.70 23.64 8.32
CA LYS A 2 6.19 22.75 9.39
C LYS A 2 5.81 21.32 9.02
N LEU A 3 6.82 20.48 8.80
CA LEU A 3 6.61 19.06 8.54
C LEU A 3 6.19 18.33 9.82
N LEU A 4 5.29 17.37 9.68
CA LEU A 4 4.82 16.49 10.75
C LEU A 4 5.66 15.20 10.77
N ALA A 5 5.92 14.71 11.98
CA ALA A 5 6.37 13.33 12.19
C ALA A 5 5.16 12.37 12.11
N ASP A 6 5.42 11.09 11.85
CA ASP A 6 4.36 10.11 11.59
C ASP A 6 3.37 9.94 12.76
N ASP A 7 3.82 10.01 14.00
CA ASP A 7 2.97 9.89 15.20
C ASP A 7 1.96 11.04 15.34
N VAL A 8 2.32 12.23 14.87
CA VAL A 8 1.44 13.40 14.81
C VAL A 8 0.56 13.34 13.57
N LEU A 9 1.13 12.95 12.43
CA LEU A 9 0.43 12.80 11.16
C LEU A 9 -0.71 11.78 11.27
N GLU A 10 -0.47 10.64 11.91
CA GLU A 10 -1.45 9.57 12.14
C GLU A 10 -2.62 9.99 13.04
N ARG A 11 -2.55 11.16 13.68
CA ARG A 11 -3.66 11.75 14.45
C ARG A 11 -4.35 12.88 13.71
N SER A 12 -3.88 13.24 12.52
CA SER A 12 -4.42 14.36 11.77
C SER A 12 -5.78 14.03 11.16
N SER A 13 -6.63 15.05 11.04
CA SER A 13 -7.95 14.91 10.44
C SER A 13 -7.92 14.60 8.94
N VAL A 14 -6.74 14.52 8.30
CA VAL A 14 -6.59 14.02 6.94
C VAL A 14 -6.36 12.51 6.95
N VAL A 15 -5.51 12.01 7.84
CA VAL A 15 -5.15 10.59 7.91
C VAL A 15 -6.17 9.75 8.67
N VAL A 16 -6.69 10.24 9.80
CA VAL A 16 -7.72 9.50 10.58
C VAL A 16 -9.14 9.64 9.99
N ASN A 17 -9.28 10.28 8.83
CA ASN A 17 -10.58 10.61 8.29
C ASN A 17 -11.25 9.40 7.65
N CYS A 18 -12.06 8.69 8.44
CA CYS A 18 -12.88 7.58 7.96
C CYS A 18 -13.88 8.00 6.85
N CYS A 19 -14.27 9.28 6.75
CA CYS A 19 -15.17 9.77 5.69
C CYS A 19 -14.58 9.64 4.28
N MET A 20 -13.26 9.41 4.17
CA MET A 20 -12.56 9.27 2.90
C MET A 20 -12.46 7.82 2.43
N ASN A 21 -12.90 6.86 3.25
CA ASN A 21 -13.03 5.46 2.86
C ASN A 21 -14.12 5.32 1.79
N ARG A 22 -13.75 4.75 0.66
CA ARG A 22 -14.63 4.59 -0.51
C ARG A 22 -15.42 3.29 -0.51
N GLU A 23 -15.31 2.50 0.57
CA GLU A 23 -15.92 1.18 0.74
C GLU A 23 -15.88 0.36 -0.54
N ARG A 24 -14.66 0.17 -1.04
CA ARG A 24 -14.42 -0.49 -2.32
C ARG A 24 -14.94 -1.91 -2.30
N ASN A 25 -15.44 -2.33 -3.46
CA ASN A 25 -15.80 -3.72 -3.68
C ASN A 25 -14.54 -4.48 -4.13
N LEU A 26 -14.60 -5.80 -4.05
CA LEU A 26 -13.60 -6.67 -4.64
C LEU A 26 -13.61 -6.56 -6.17
N LEU A 27 -14.82 -6.59 -6.76
CA LEU A 27 -15.04 -6.54 -8.21
C LEU A 27 -16.00 -5.41 -8.60
N GLY A 28 -15.91 -4.99 -9.86
CA GLY A 28 -16.87 -4.08 -10.50
C GLY A 28 -16.34 -2.66 -10.68
N THR A 29 -17.23 -1.70 -10.91
CA THR A 29 -16.84 -0.32 -11.27
C THR A 29 -16.07 0.43 -10.17
N ASN A 30 -16.24 0.03 -8.91
CA ASN A 30 -15.47 0.50 -7.75
C ASN A 30 -14.59 -0.63 -7.16
N GLY A 31 -14.26 -1.61 -7.99
CA GLY A 31 -13.58 -2.85 -7.63
C GLY A 31 -12.07 -2.73 -7.55
N TYR A 32 -11.44 -3.60 -6.76
CA TYR A 32 -9.99 -3.76 -6.75
C TYR A 32 -9.46 -4.17 -8.13
N ASP A 33 -10.22 -4.97 -8.89
CA ASP A 33 -9.87 -5.39 -10.25
C ASP A 33 -9.57 -4.21 -11.19
N LYS A 34 -10.34 -3.13 -11.07
CA LYS A 34 -10.17 -1.93 -11.88
C LYS A 34 -9.00 -1.07 -11.40
N GLU A 35 -8.88 -0.86 -10.10
CA GLU A 35 -7.84 -0.02 -9.52
C GLU A 35 -6.44 -0.62 -9.70
N LEU A 36 -6.34 -1.94 -9.53
CA LEU A 36 -5.07 -2.68 -9.62
C LEU A 36 -4.75 -3.11 -11.06
N ARG A 37 -5.75 -3.04 -11.96
CA ARG A 37 -5.70 -3.60 -13.32
C ARG A 37 -5.26 -5.07 -13.30
N LEU A 38 -5.78 -5.78 -12.31
CA LEU A 38 -5.47 -7.15 -11.94
C LEU A 38 -6.62 -7.62 -11.04
N ASN A 39 -7.23 -8.77 -11.33
CA ASN A 39 -8.18 -9.38 -10.40
C ASN A 39 -7.41 -10.13 -9.29
N PRO A 40 -7.50 -9.70 -8.01
CA PRO A 40 -6.78 -10.36 -6.92
C PRO A 40 -7.15 -11.84 -6.78
N MET A 41 -8.43 -12.19 -6.98
CA MET A 41 -8.90 -13.56 -6.78
C MET A 41 -8.42 -14.52 -7.86
N ASP A 42 -8.35 -14.07 -9.11
CA ASP A 42 -7.85 -14.92 -10.20
C ASP A 42 -6.38 -15.28 -9.95
N LEU A 43 -5.57 -14.27 -9.58
CA LEU A 43 -4.16 -14.47 -9.23
C LEU A 43 -3.99 -15.40 -8.02
N LEU A 44 -4.71 -15.16 -6.93
CA LEU A 44 -4.58 -15.98 -5.72
C LEU A 44 -5.04 -17.42 -5.95
N LYS A 45 -6.07 -17.64 -6.79
CA LYS A 45 -6.51 -18.99 -7.19
C LYS A 45 -5.41 -19.72 -7.95
N GLU A 46 -4.76 -19.05 -8.90
CA GLU A 46 -3.63 -19.61 -9.66
C GLU A 46 -2.45 -19.97 -8.75
N LEU A 47 -2.08 -19.06 -7.84
CA LEU A 47 -0.98 -19.28 -6.89
C LEU A 47 -1.30 -20.41 -5.91
N ALA A 48 -2.53 -20.48 -5.39
CA ALA A 48 -2.96 -21.55 -4.51
C ALA A 48 -2.98 -22.91 -5.22
N ALA A 49 -3.40 -22.95 -6.50
CA ALA A 49 -3.35 -24.17 -7.30
C ALA A 49 -1.91 -24.63 -7.57
N THR A 50 -0.98 -23.69 -7.75
CA THR A 50 0.42 -23.97 -8.08
C THR A 50 1.25 -24.34 -6.85
N HIS A 51 1.01 -23.69 -5.71
CA HIS A 51 1.85 -23.78 -4.51
C HIS A 51 1.15 -24.44 -3.32
N GLY A 52 -0.12 -24.84 -3.48
CA GLY A 52 -0.93 -25.48 -2.44
C GLY A 52 -1.56 -24.51 -1.43
N ASN A 53 -1.12 -23.25 -1.39
CA ASN A 53 -1.77 -22.17 -0.67
C ASN A 53 -1.40 -20.81 -1.28
N ALA A 54 -2.15 -19.76 -0.92
CA ALA A 54 -1.76 -18.38 -1.21
C ALA A 54 -2.13 -17.43 -0.06
N ARG A 55 -1.39 -16.33 0.04
CA ARG A 55 -1.56 -15.33 1.10
C ARG A 55 -1.68 -13.93 0.52
N TRP A 56 -2.69 -13.20 0.96
CA TRP A 56 -2.94 -11.81 0.57
C TRP A 56 -2.83 -10.87 1.77
N LEU A 57 -2.00 -9.84 1.67
CA LEU A 57 -1.98 -8.69 2.57
C LEU A 57 -2.51 -7.44 1.86
N ASP A 58 -3.46 -6.75 2.46
CA ASP A 58 -3.93 -5.45 1.99
C ASP A 58 -3.63 -4.36 3.02
N LEU A 59 -2.83 -3.39 2.61
CA LEU A 59 -2.38 -2.26 3.40
C LEU A 59 -3.35 -1.09 3.23
N CYS A 60 -3.77 -0.50 4.35
CA CYS A 60 -4.84 0.52 4.42
C CYS A 60 -6.17 -0.02 3.87
N CYS A 61 -6.61 -1.17 4.38
CA CYS A 61 -7.80 -1.86 3.85
C CYS A 61 -9.14 -1.15 4.18
N GLY A 62 -9.11 -0.02 4.91
CA GLY A 62 -10.28 0.71 5.34
C GLY A 62 -11.19 -0.16 6.20
N THR A 63 -12.46 -0.24 5.82
CA THR A 63 -13.47 -1.07 6.49
C THR A 63 -13.33 -2.57 6.18
N GLY A 64 -12.38 -2.97 5.33
CA GLY A 64 -12.14 -4.36 4.96
C GLY A 64 -13.19 -4.95 3.99
N LYS A 65 -14.13 -4.15 3.48
CA LYS A 65 -15.27 -4.63 2.67
C LYS A 65 -14.86 -5.53 1.49
N ALA A 66 -13.87 -5.13 0.70
CA ALA A 66 -13.36 -5.93 -0.42
C ALA A 66 -12.75 -7.26 0.06
N LEU A 67 -12.04 -7.25 1.19
CA LEU A 67 -11.43 -8.44 1.77
C LEU A 67 -12.48 -9.39 2.36
N ILE A 68 -13.56 -8.86 2.94
CA ILE A 68 -14.69 -9.65 3.43
C ILE A 68 -15.38 -10.36 2.26
N GLN A 69 -15.62 -9.64 1.16
CA GLN A 69 -16.15 -10.24 -0.07
C GLN A 69 -15.22 -11.34 -0.62
N ALA A 70 -13.91 -11.12 -0.60
CA ALA A 70 -12.93 -12.11 -1.02
C ALA A 70 -12.93 -13.33 -0.10
N ALA A 71 -12.96 -13.12 1.21
CA ALA A 71 -12.97 -14.19 2.21
C ALA A 71 -14.23 -15.06 2.08
N SER A 72 -15.39 -14.47 1.78
CA SER A 72 -16.60 -15.24 1.48
C SER A 72 -16.43 -16.15 0.26
N LEU A 73 -15.76 -15.69 -0.80
CA LEU A 73 -15.45 -16.52 -1.97
C LEU A 73 -14.43 -17.61 -1.64
N VAL A 74 -13.41 -17.31 -0.83
CA VAL A 74 -12.42 -18.28 -0.37
C VAL A 74 -13.10 -19.41 0.40
N GLU A 75 -14.06 -19.09 1.27
CA GLU A 75 -14.77 -20.09 2.06
C GLU A 75 -15.79 -20.88 1.23
N SER A 76 -16.52 -20.22 0.32
CA SER A 76 -17.50 -20.92 -0.53
C SER A 76 -16.85 -21.93 -1.46
N ASP A 77 -15.66 -21.61 -1.95
CA ASP A 77 -14.92 -22.41 -2.92
C ASP A 77 -13.89 -23.34 -2.24
N ASP A 78 -13.85 -23.38 -0.90
CA ASP A 78 -12.86 -24.09 -0.06
C ASP A 78 -11.41 -23.88 -0.52
N LEU A 79 -11.05 -22.63 -0.80
CA LEU A 79 -9.71 -22.29 -1.30
C LEU A 79 -8.71 -22.21 -0.15
N ALA A 80 -7.50 -22.70 -0.40
CA ALA A 80 -6.36 -22.60 0.50
C ALA A 80 -5.74 -21.18 0.48
N ILE A 81 -6.56 -20.14 0.69
CA ILE A 81 -6.15 -18.74 0.67
C ILE A 81 -6.33 -18.14 2.07
N THR A 82 -5.36 -17.34 2.51
CA THR A 82 -5.48 -16.52 3.74
C THR A 82 -5.35 -15.06 3.40
N ILE A 83 -6.14 -14.22 4.08
CA ILE A 83 -6.24 -12.78 3.80
C ILE A 83 -5.99 -12.02 5.10
N VAL A 84 -5.12 -11.02 5.05
CA VAL A 84 -4.84 -10.09 6.14
C VAL A 84 -5.09 -8.66 5.64
N GLY A 85 -5.95 -7.92 6.33
CA GLY A 85 -6.12 -6.49 6.11
C GLY A 85 -5.56 -5.69 7.27
N VAL A 86 -4.84 -4.62 6.99
CA VAL A 86 -4.33 -3.71 8.02
C VAL A 86 -4.85 -2.31 7.78
N ASP A 87 -5.38 -1.67 8.81
CA ASP A 87 -5.83 -0.28 8.75
C ASP A 87 -5.55 0.45 10.07
N LEU A 88 -5.31 1.76 10.01
CA LEU A 88 -5.02 2.57 11.18
C LEU A 88 -6.26 2.77 12.07
N VAL A 89 -7.42 3.02 11.44
CA VAL A 89 -8.64 3.46 12.14
C VAL A 89 -9.39 2.29 12.75
N GLY A 90 -9.28 1.09 12.14
CA GLY A 90 -9.86 -0.14 12.70
C GLY A 90 -11.39 -0.20 12.69
N GLN A 91 -12.06 0.66 11.93
CA GLN A 91 -13.52 0.65 11.74
C GLN A 91 -13.94 -0.44 10.74
N PHE A 92 -13.55 -1.69 11.02
CA PHE A 92 -13.85 -2.82 10.16
C PHE A 92 -15.34 -3.17 10.16
N LEU A 93 -15.86 -3.55 8.99
CA LEU A 93 -17.16 -4.22 8.91
C LEU A 93 -17.05 -5.60 9.56
N PRO A 94 -18.16 -6.11 10.15
CA PRO A 94 -18.14 -7.42 10.79
C PRO A 94 -17.89 -8.54 9.76
N SER A 95 -17.10 -9.53 10.16
CA SER A 95 -16.85 -10.75 9.41
C SER A 95 -16.60 -11.91 10.38
N GLU A 96 -17.20 -13.05 10.10
CA GLU A 96 -16.98 -14.30 10.85
C GLU A 96 -16.00 -15.24 10.14
N SER A 97 -15.45 -14.81 9.01
CA SER A 97 -14.57 -15.64 8.20
C SER A 97 -13.30 -16.03 8.95
N LYS A 98 -12.95 -17.31 8.91
CA LYS A 98 -11.69 -17.83 9.47
C LYS A 98 -10.51 -17.66 8.52
N ARG A 99 -10.79 -17.25 7.28
CA ARG A 99 -9.79 -17.00 6.23
C ARG A 99 -9.34 -15.54 6.19
N LEU A 100 -9.94 -14.68 7.01
CA LEU A 100 -9.66 -13.25 7.07
C LEU A 100 -9.22 -12.81 8.48
N GLN A 101 -8.13 -12.08 8.55
CA GLN A 101 -7.71 -11.33 9.74
C GLN A 101 -7.71 -9.83 9.43
N LEU A 102 -8.38 -9.04 10.25
CA LEU A 102 -8.36 -7.57 10.16
C LEU A 102 -7.63 -7.02 11.37
N VAL A 103 -6.59 -6.22 11.12
CA VAL A 103 -5.64 -5.74 12.13
C VAL A 103 -5.70 -4.22 12.20
N GLN A 104 -6.05 -3.68 13.36
CA GLN A 104 -5.89 -2.25 13.61
C GLN A 104 -4.45 -1.96 14.01
N ALA A 105 -3.68 -1.30 13.15
CA ALA A 105 -2.29 -0.95 13.43
C ALA A 105 -1.79 0.23 12.60
N SER A 106 -0.79 0.94 13.14
CA SER A 106 0.01 1.89 12.38
C SER A 106 0.97 1.14 11.46
N LEU A 107 0.89 1.39 10.16
CA LEU A 107 1.82 0.83 9.17
C LEU A 107 3.24 1.40 9.29
N THR A 108 3.44 2.49 10.03
CA THR A 108 4.76 3.07 10.31
C THR A 108 5.64 2.09 11.10
N HIS A 109 5.04 1.33 12.02
CA HIS A 109 5.77 0.40 12.90
C HIS A 109 5.34 -1.06 12.75
N TRP A 110 4.19 -1.31 12.13
CA TRP A 110 3.70 -2.67 11.94
C TRP A 110 4.53 -3.43 10.89
N SER A 111 4.72 -4.72 11.16
CA SER A 111 5.27 -5.69 10.22
C SER A 111 4.57 -7.03 10.43
N PRO A 112 4.37 -7.82 9.37
CA PRO A 112 3.87 -9.17 9.50
C PRO A 112 4.96 -10.15 9.96
N ASP A 113 4.55 -11.24 10.58
CA ASP A 113 5.42 -12.37 10.93
C ASP A 113 5.64 -13.33 9.74
N GLU A 114 4.77 -13.26 8.73
CA GLU A 114 4.75 -14.17 7.58
C GLU A 114 4.92 -13.39 6.26
N ASN A 115 5.30 -14.12 5.21
CA ASN A 115 5.43 -13.60 3.86
C ASN A 115 4.13 -13.75 3.05
N PHE A 116 3.99 -12.98 1.97
CA PHE A 116 2.77 -12.91 1.16
C PHE A 116 3.01 -13.10 -0.33
N ASP A 117 2.04 -13.72 -1.00
CA ASP A 117 2.04 -13.91 -2.45
C ASP A 117 1.44 -12.71 -3.18
N LEU A 118 0.51 -12.02 -2.53
CA LEU A 118 -0.03 -10.75 -2.99
C LEU A 118 0.02 -9.73 -1.86
N ILE A 119 0.60 -8.57 -2.14
CA ILE A 119 0.45 -7.39 -1.28
C ILE A 119 -0.22 -6.30 -2.11
N THR A 120 -1.29 -5.70 -1.57
CA THR A 120 -1.96 -4.56 -2.19
C THR A 120 -1.96 -3.35 -1.27
N CYS A 121 -2.01 -2.16 -1.86
CA CYS A 121 -2.25 -0.91 -1.14
C CYS A 121 -3.08 0.02 -2.03
N VAL A 122 -4.41 -0.15 -1.97
CA VAL A 122 -5.35 0.56 -2.85
C VAL A 122 -5.66 1.94 -2.26
N HIS A 123 -5.16 3.00 -2.91
CA HIS A 123 -5.25 4.42 -2.47
C HIS A 123 -4.69 4.74 -1.08
N GLY A 124 -4.20 3.76 -0.33
CA GLY A 124 -3.68 3.93 1.04
C GLY A 124 -2.46 4.83 1.14
N LEU A 125 -1.55 4.77 0.16
CA LEU A 125 -0.31 5.55 0.19
C LEU A 125 -0.55 7.07 0.24
N HIS A 126 -1.71 7.56 -0.21
CA HIS A 126 -2.08 8.97 -0.12
C HIS A 126 -2.09 9.51 1.31
N TYR A 127 -2.20 8.65 2.31
CA TYR A 127 -2.32 9.01 3.73
C TYR A 127 -1.09 8.61 4.56
N ILE A 128 -0.07 8.04 3.93
CA ILE A 128 1.16 7.59 4.59
C ILE A 128 2.20 8.71 4.56
N GLY A 129 2.89 8.91 5.69
CA GLY A 129 4.01 9.84 5.80
C GLY A 129 5.22 9.34 5.00
N ASP A 130 5.93 8.32 5.47
CA ASP A 130 7.03 7.69 4.71
C ASP A 130 6.53 6.63 3.71
N LYS A 131 6.01 7.09 2.57
CA LYS A 131 5.52 6.22 1.49
C LYS A 131 6.61 5.32 0.93
N LEU A 132 7.85 5.80 0.83
CA LEU A 132 8.95 5.03 0.24
C LEU A 132 9.38 3.89 1.15
N ASP A 133 9.54 4.15 2.45
CA ASP A 133 9.86 3.11 3.41
C ASP A 133 8.77 2.02 3.44
N LEU A 134 7.48 2.40 3.47
CA LEU A 134 6.40 1.43 3.47
C LEU A 134 6.43 0.52 2.23
N VAL A 135 6.64 1.09 1.04
CA VAL A 135 6.74 0.32 -0.22
C VAL A 135 7.94 -0.63 -0.19
N LEU A 136 9.09 -0.18 0.29
CA LEU A 136 10.30 -1.00 0.41
C LEU A 136 10.14 -2.13 1.43
N ARG A 137 9.51 -1.85 2.57
CA ARG A 137 9.16 -2.86 3.57
C ARG A 137 8.16 -3.87 3.03
N ALA A 138 7.11 -3.40 2.36
CA ALA A 138 6.11 -4.26 1.72
C ALA A 138 6.77 -5.25 0.76
N ARG A 139 7.67 -4.79 -0.12
CA ARG A 139 8.43 -5.69 -1.00
C ARG A 139 9.26 -6.73 -0.22
N SER A 140 9.80 -6.37 0.94
CA SER A 140 10.56 -7.31 1.78
C SER A 140 9.70 -8.40 2.44
N TRP A 141 8.38 -8.22 2.47
CA TRP A 141 7.39 -9.18 2.97
C TRP A 141 6.85 -10.10 1.89
N LEU A 142 7.20 -9.90 0.62
CA LEU A 142 6.79 -10.82 -0.45
C LEU A 142 7.45 -12.20 -0.29
N ASN A 143 6.75 -13.23 -0.76
CA ASN A 143 7.34 -14.51 -1.14
C ASN A 143 8.22 -14.33 -2.40
N PRO A 144 9.10 -15.30 -2.74
CA PRO A 144 9.97 -15.20 -3.92
C PRO A 144 9.24 -14.91 -5.24
N HIS A 145 8.01 -15.40 -5.38
CA HIS A 145 7.15 -15.18 -6.56
C HIS A 145 6.00 -14.21 -6.29
N GLY A 146 6.00 -13.55 -5.14
CA GLY A 146 4.93 -12.66 -4.74
C GLY A 146 4.91 -11.36 -5.55
N ILE A 147 3.77 -10.69 -5.56
CA ILE A 147 3.54 -9.43 -6.27
C ILE A 147 3.09 -8.36 -5.28
N LEU A 148 3.69 -7.18 -5.36
CA LEU A 148 3.15 -5.96 -4.74
C LEU A 148 2.49 -5.11 -5.82
N VAL A 149 1.27 -4.63 -5.57
CA VAL A 149 0.58 -3.66 -6.42
C VAL A 149 -0.03 -2.55 -5.56
N ALA A 150 0.36 -1.30 -5.79
CA ALA A 150 -0.10 -0.16 -4.99
C ALA A 150 -0.47 1.02 -5.86
N ASN A 151 -1.50 1.78 -5.45
CA ASN A 151 -1.71 3.10 -6.03
C ASN A 151 -0.69 4.08 -5.46
N LEU A 152 0.01 4.79 -6.33
CA LEU A 152 1.02 5.77 -5.97
C LEU A 152 0.95 6.98 -6.89
N ASP A 153 0.79 8.17 -6.32
CA ASP A 153 0.92 9.42 -7.03
C ASP A 153 2.30 10.04 -6.77
N ALA A 154 3.12 10.13 -7.83
CA ALA A 154 4.45 10.70 -7.74
C ALA A 154 4.42 12.20 -7.37
N SER A 155 3.30 12.90 -7.62
CA SER A 155 3.15 14.30 -7.24
C SER A 155 3.23 14.52 -5.73
N ASN A 156 2.96 13.47 -4.93
CA ASN A 156 3.05 13.52 -3.47
C ASN A 156 4.46 13.38 -2.92
N PHE A 157 5.47 13.23 -3.77
CA PHE A 157 6.85 13.22 -3.34
C PHE A 157 7.48 14.61 -3.48
N LYS A 158 8.09 15.09 -2.40
CA LYS A 158 8.87 16.32 -2.38
C LYS A 158 10.30 16.02 -1.98
N ILE A 159 11.25 16.60 -2.70
CA ILE A 159 12.67 16.49 -2.39
C ILE A 159 13.17 17.90 -2.09
N GLU A 160 13.83 18.08 -0.95
CA GLU A 160 14.43 19.36 -0.59
C GLU A 160 15.37 19.87 -1.71
N GLY A 161 15.12 21.09 -2.18
CA GLY A 161 15.92 21.72 -3.24
C GLY A 161 15.64 21.21 -4.66
N ALA A 162 14.70 20.28 -4.86
CA ALA A 162 14.27 19.85 -6.19
C ALA A 162 12.87 20.35 -6.53
N THR A 163 12.64 20.60 -7.82
CA THR A 163 11.34 21.03 -8.35
C THR A 163 10.47 19.87 -8.83
N SER A 164 11.00 18.64 -8.84
CA SER A 164 10.32 17.48 -9.43
C SER A 164 10.59 16.19 -8.64
N PRO A 165 9.60 15.29 -8.53
CA PRO A 165 9.75 13.97 -7.91
C PRO A 165 10.53 12.96 -8.76
N ARG A 166 11.05 13.39 -9.92
CA ARG A 166 11.68 12.52 -10.93
C ARG A 166 12.77 11.61 -10.37
N GLN A 167 13.61 12.11 -9.47
CA GLN A 167 14.69 11.33 -8.86
C GLN A 167 14.16 10.14 -8.05
N ILE A 168 13.05 10.32 -7.32
CA ILE A 168 12.41 9.22 -6.57
C ILE A 168 11.85 8.16 -7.53
N VAL A 169 11.18 8.58 -8.60
CA VAL A 169 10.66 7.66 -9.61
C VAL A 169 11.79 6.89 -10.32
N GLU A 170 12.90 7.56 -10.63
CA GLU A 170 14.10 6.90 -11.18
C GLU A 170 14.70 5.92 -10.17
N GLY A 171 14.76 6.29 -8.88
CA GLY A 171 15.19 5.39 -7.80
C GLY A 171 14.30 4.15 -7.65
N LEU A 172 12.98 4.30 -7.76
CA LEU A 172 12.03 3.18 -7.79
C LEU A 172 12.30 2.24 -8.98
N ARG A 173 12.53 2.79 -10.17
CA ARG A 173 12.86 1.98 -11.35
C ARG A 173 14.20 1.26 -11.22
N GLN A 174 15.22 1.91 -10.67
CA GLN A 174 16.51 1.29 -10.37
C GLN A 174 16.41 0.22 -9.28
N ALA A 175 15.36 0.29 -8.47
CA ALA A 175 14.99 -0.72 -7.50
C ALA A 175 14.00 -1.75 -8.08
N ASP A 176 13.93 -1.94 -9.40
CA ASP A 176 13.07 -2.92 -10.06
C ASP A 176 11.56 -2.77 -9.76
N PHE A 177 11.11 -1.56 -9.47
CA PHE A 177 9.69 -1.24 -9.46
C PHE A 177 9.24 -0.74 -10.84
N GLU A 178 8.11 -1.28 -11.29
CA GLU A 178 7.36 -0.75 -12.42
C GLU A 178 6.46 0.38 -11.94
N PHE A 179 6.59 1.56 -12.54
CA PHE A 179 5.75 2.71 -12.22
C PHE A 179 5.07 3.28 -13.46
N SER A 180 3.73 3.32 -13.42
CA SER A 180 2.89 3.97 -14.43
C SER A 180 2.28 5.25 -13.88
N SER A 181 2.73 6.39 -14.37
CA SER A 181 2.15 7.70 -14.03
C SER A 181 0.74 7.88 -14.58
N GLN A 182 0.44 7.28 -15.75
CA GLN A 182 -0.90 7.35 -16.35
C GLN A 182 -1.96 6.63 -15.50
N HIS A 183 -1.54 5.62 -14.74
CA HIS A 183 -2.45 4.80 -13.93
C HIS A 183 -2.23 4.98 -12.43
N HIS A 184 -1.28 5.84 -12.03
CA HIS A 184 -0.85 6.02 -10.65
C HIS A 184 -0.62 4.68 -9.95
N LEU A 185 0.12 3.78 -10.61
CA LEU A 185 0.26 2.38 -10.19
C LEU A 185 1.73 2.01 -10.09
N LEU A 186 2.10 1.44 -8.95
CA LEU A 186 3.40 0.87 -8.67
C LEU A 186 3.27 -0.65 -8.57
N LYS A 187 4.18 -1.39 -9.21
CA LYS A 187 4.27 -2.84 -9.13
C LYS A 187 5.71 -3.29 -8.89
N CYS A 188 5.89 -4.40 -8.17
CA CYS A 188 7.14 -5.14 -8.19
C CYS A 188 6.89 -6.62 -7.93
N TYR A 189 7.90 -7.43 -8.27
CA TYR A 189 7.87 -8.86 -8.11
C TYR A 189 9.00 -9.32 -7.20
N GLY A 190 8.68 -10.36 -6.42
CA GLY A 190 9.62 -11.06 -5.58
C GLY A 190 10.15 -10.25 -4.40
N ARG A 191 10.63 -11.00 -3.43
CA ARG A 191 11.21 -10.46 -2.21
C ARG A 191 12.54 -9.77 -2.48
N GLN A 192 12.66 -8.53 -2.04
CA GLN A 192 13.94 -7.82 -2.02
C GLN A 192 13.98 -6.86 -0.84
N LYS A 193 15.16 -6.74 -0.21
CA LYS A 193 15.43 -5.70 0.77
C LYS A 193 16.41 -4.71 0.13
N GLN A 194 15.95 -3.47 -0.03
CA GLN A 194 16.75 -2.43 -0.67
C GLN A 194 16.71 -1.16 0.16
N ARG A 195 17.77 -0.36 0.07
CA ARG A 195 17.81 1.01 0.56
C ARG A 195 17.83 1.94 -0.63
N MET A 196 17.17 3.08 -0.49
CA MET A 196 17.22 4.17 -1.46
C MET A 196 18.02 5.33 -0.89
N PRO A 197 18.65 6.16 -1.73
CA PRO A 197 19.42 7.32 -1.29
C PRO A 197 18.52 8.52 -0.92
N PHE A 198 17.37 8.25 -0.30
CA PHE A 198 16.40 9.27 0.14
C PHE A 198 16.15 9.09 1.63
N GLN A 199 16.34 10.16 2.40
CA GLN A 199 16.02 10.21 3.81
C GLN A 199 14.69 10.94 4.00
N TYR A 200 13.73 10.29 4.64
CA TYR A 200 12.47 10.93 5.00
C TYR A 200 12.68 12.02 6.07
N VAL A 201 12.05 13.18 5.86
CA VAL A 201 12.19 14.38 6.71
C VAL A 201 10.89 14.69 7.45
N GLY A 202 9.76 14.19 6.94
CA GLY A 202 8.43 14.41 7.50
C GLY A 202 7.39 14.58 6.40
N ALA A 203 6.16 14.85 6.82
CA ALA A 203 5.00 14.95 5.94
C ALA A 203 4.28 16.28 6.06
N ASP A 204 3.54 16.64 5.02
CA ASP A 204 2.59 17.76 5.03
C ASP A 204 1.19 17.25 4.74
N ASP A 205 0.29 17.39 5.71
CA ASP A 205 -1.13 17.05 5.56
C ASP A 205 -1.98 18.20 5.01
N GLN A 206 -1.36 19.34 4.68
CA GLN A 206 -2.01 20.49 4.04
C GLN A 206 -1.71 20.58 2.53
N ALA A 207 -1.24 19.48 1.92
CA ALA A 207 -0.87 19.42 0.51
C ALA A 207 -2.01 19.75 -0.46
N GLY A 208 -3.26 19.68 0.02
CA GLY A 208 -4.46 19.87 -0.79
C GLY A 208 -4.96 18.58 -1.42
N PRO A 209 -5.87 18.66 -2.41
CA PRO A 209 -6.49 17.47 -2.98
C PRO A 209 -5.60 16.77 -4.02
N ASN A 210 -5.66 15.43 -4.07
CA ASN A 210 -5.11 14.63 -5.16
C ASN A 210 -5.99 14.67 -6.43
N TYR A 211 -5.60 13.88 -7.44
CA TYR A 211 -6.33 13.71 -8.70
C TYR A 211 -7.77 13.18 -8.55
N THR A 212 -8.14 12.67 -7.37
CA THR A 212 -9.50 12.23 -7.04
C THR A 212 -10.31 13.29 -6.27
N GLY A 213 -9.72 14.46 -6.00
CA GLY A 213 -10.33 15.53 -5.20
C GLY A 213 -10.19 15.35 -3.69
N GLN A 214 -9.47 14.33 -3.23
CA GLN A 214 -9.33 13.97 -1.82
C GLN A 214 -8.10 14.61 -1.19
N ALA A 215 -8.21 15.14 0.03
CA ALA A 215 -7.04 15.63 0.77
C ALA A 215 -5.99 14.52 0.92
N VAL A 216 -4.72 14.86 0.72
CA VAL A 216 -3.60 13.90 0.78
C VAL A 216 -2.44 14.43 1.59
N VAL A 217 -1.49 13.53 1.85
CA VAL A 217 -0.23 13.82 2.50
C VAL A 217 0.87 13.91 1.46
N ASP A 218 1.64 14.98 1.45
CA ASP A 218 2.91 15.05 0.74
C ASP A 218 4.04 14.52 1.64
N SER A 219 4.88 13.65 1.08
CA SER A 219 6.04 13.06 1.75
C SER A 219 7.31 13.81 1.36
N TYR A 220 8.04 14.35 2.33
CA TYR A 220 9.25 15.13 2.11
C TYR A 220 10.50 14.31 2.39
N TYR A 221 11.45 14.37 1.46
CA TYR A 221 12.72 13.67 1.52
C TYR A 221 13.89 14.62 1.27
N ARG A 222 15.07 14.20 1.72
CA ARG A 222 16.37 14.78 1.34
C ARG A 222 17.18 13.69 0.66
N CYS A 223 17.91 14.03 -0.40
CA CYS A 223 18.89 13.12 -0.97
C CYS A 223 20.01 12.87 0.05
N SER A 224 20.23 11.62 0.43
CA SER A 224 21.40 11.28 1.22
C SER A 224 22.62 11.42 0.32
N THR A 225 23.54 12.32 0.65
CA THR A 225 24.87 12.33 0.03
C THR A 225 25.56 11.02 0.39
N THR A 226 25.66 10.10 -0.57
CA THR A 226 26.58 8.97 -0.45
C THR A 226 27.97 9.59 -0.33
N GLN A 227 28.58 9.54 0.87
CA GLN A 227 30.02 9.72 0.95
C GLN A 227 30.62 8.57 0.14
N ALA A 228 31.10 8.89 -1.06
CA ALA A 228 32.02 8.02 -1.77
C ALA A 228 33.29 7.96 -0.90
N SER A 229 33.45 6.85 -0.20
CA SER A 229 34.72 6.43 0.40
C SER A 229 35.50 5.61 -0.62
#